data_AF-A0A4S8PM17-F1
#
_entry.id   AF-A0A4S8PM17-F1
#
_cell.length_a   1.000
_cell.length_b   1.000
_cell.length_c   1.000
_cell.angle_alpha   90.00
_cell.angle_beta   90.00
_cell.angle_gamma   90.00
#
_symmetry.space_group_name_H-M   'P 1'
#
loop_
_entity.id
_entity.type
_entity.pdbx_description
1 polymer ?
#
loop_
_entity_poly.entity_id
_entity_poly.type
_entity_poly.pdbx_seq_one_letter_code
_entity_poly.pdbx_strand_id
1 'polypeptide(L)'
;MSNTAGTGRFASISDADLAAVGSYADAARIVESMREDLIAHPGEWENSNLERFLDALAAVLESLPRNPGLSNRDQDLTGPAWQVIAGALVGASGYE
;
A
#
# COMPACT_ATOMS: atom_id res chain seq x y z
N MET A 1 -8.06 -31.19 -11.21
CA MET A 1 -8.98 -30.07 -11.55
C MET A 1 -8.32 -28.80 -11.04
N SER A 2 -7.64 -28.08 -11.93
CA SER A 2 -6.94 -26.84 -11.60
C SER A 2 -7.96 -25.72 -11.44
N ASN A 3 -8.02 -25.11 -10.26
CA ASN A 3 -8.88 -23.97 -10.00
C ASN A 3 -8.06 -22.68 -10.27
N THR A 4 -8.05 -22.22 -11.52
CA THR A 4 -7.49 -20.91 -11.92
C THR A 4 -8.52 -19.81 -11.63
N ALA A 5 -8.77 -19.53 -10.35
CA ALA A 5 -9.34 -18.25 -9.97
C ALA A 5 -8.17 -17.27 -9.88
N GLY A 6 -7.96 -16.48 -10.94
CA GLY A 6 -6.98 -15.40 -10.96
C GLY A 6 -7.41 -14.27 -10.03
N THR A 7 -7.32 -14.48 -8.73
CA THR A 7 -7.25 -13.39 -7.76
C THR A 7 -5.85 -12.81 -7.93
N GLY A 8 -5.74 -11.54 -8.31
CA GLY A 8 -4.44 -10.91 -8.52
C GLY A 8 -3.56 -10.99 -7.26
N ARG A 9 -2.26 -10.79 -7.43
CA ARG A 9 -1.28 -10.77 -6.33
C ARG A 9 -1.09 -9.35 -5.78
N PHE A 10 -0.50 -9.27 -4.59
CA PHE A 10 0.02 -8.02 -4.03
C PHE A 10 1.40 -7.67 -4.61
N ALA A 11 1.86 -6.46 -4.29
CA ALA A 11 3.25 -6.06 -4.53
C ALA A 11 4.22 -7.05 -3.86
N SER A 12 5.35 -7.33 -4.51
CA SER A 12 6.39 -8.20 -3.96
C SER A 12 7.22 -7.48 -2.88
N ILE A 13 6.60 -7.15 -1.74
CA ILE A 13 7.23 -6.54 -0.57
C ILE A 13 7.18 -7.53 0.59
N SER A 14 8.33 -7.77 1.26
CA SER A 14 8.36 -8.70 2.39
C SER A 14 7.95 -8.04 3.72
N ASP A 15 7.50 -8.85 4.68
CA ASP A 15 7.24 -8.39 6.04
C ASP A 15 8.47 -7.74 6.69
N ALA A 16 9.67 -8.20 6.33
CA ALA A 16 10.93 -7.64 6.81
C ALA A 16 11.18 -6.23 6.24
N ASP A 17 10.86 -6.01 4.96
CA ASP A 17 10.97 -4.70 4.33
C ASP A 17 10.02 -3.69 4.99
N LEU A 18 8.78 -4.14 5.28
CA LEU A 18 7.80 -3.32 6.01
C LEU A 18 8.25 -3.01 7.44
N ALA A 19 8.78 -4.00 8.17
CA ALA A 19 9.27 -3.81 9.53
C ALA A 19 10.50 -2.88 9.61
N ALA A 20 11.24 -2.72 8.51
CA ALA A 20 12.41 -1.84 8.43
C ALA A 20 12.07 -0.37 8.15
N VAL A 21 10.82 -0.01 7.87
CA VAL A 21 10.41 1.37 7.58
C VAL A 21 10.48 2.21 8.86
N GLY A 22 11.46 3.12 8.94
CA GLY A 22 11.64 4.05 10.06
C GLY A 22 11.52 5.52 9.69
N SER A 23 11.43 5.85 8.41
CA SER A 23 11.44 7.22 7.90
C SER A 23 10.61 7.38 6.62
N TYR A 24 10.32 8.64 6.24
CA TYR A 24 9.65 8.95 4.98
C TYR A 24 10.46 8.50 3.76
N ALA A 25 11.79 8.47 3.86
CA ALA A 25 12.67 8.00 2.78
C ALA A 25 12.58 6.47 2.61
N ASP A 26 12.40 5.74 3.71
CA ASP A 26 12.13 4.28 3.64
C ASP A 26 10.76 4.02 3.01
N ALA A 27 9.73 4.78 3.39
CA ALA A 27 8.41 4.69 2.79
C ALA A 27 8.43 4.99 1.29
N ALA A 28 9.18 6.01 0.86
CA ALA A 28 9.36 6.32 -0.56
C ALA A 28 10.02 5.18 -1.34
N ARG A 29 10.99 4.47 -0.75
CA ARG A 29 11.60 3.29 -1.36
C ARG A 29 10.61 2.16 -1.56
N ILE A 30 9.72 1.91 -0.59
CA ILE A 30 8.64 0.93 -0.75
C ILE A 30 7.73 1.29 -1.92
N VAL A 31 7.35 2.56 -2.05
CA VAL A 31 6.51 3.03 -3.17
C VAL A 31 7.21 2.83 -4.52
N GLU A 32 8.52 3.08 -4.63
CA GLU A 32 9.26 2.81 -5.87
C GLU A 32 9.31 1.31 -6.18
N SER A 33 9.59 0.46 -5.19
CA SER A 33 9.58 -1.00 -5.40
C SER A 33 8.20 -1.52 -5.81
N MET A 34 7.13 -0.97 -5.24
CA MET A 34 5.75 -1.24 -5.68
C MET A 34 5.52 -0.85 -7.14
N ARG A 35 6.01 0.33 -7.55
CA ARG A 35 5.88 0.83 -8.91
C ARG A 35 6.67 -0.04 -9.90
N GLU A 36 7.90 -0.40 -9.57
CA GLU A 36 8.74 -1.30 -10.37
C GLU A 36 8.08 -2.66 -10.56
N ASP A 37 7.53 -3.23 -9.49
CA ASP A 37 6.80 -4.51 -9.53
C ASP A 37 5.53 -4.42 -10.39
N LEU A 38 4.76 -3.34 -10.28
CA LEU A 38 3.58 -3.10 -11.11
C LEU A 38 3.95 -2.98 -12.60
N ILE A 39 5.04 -2.29 -12.93
CA ILE A 39 5.53 -2.16 -14.32
C ILE A 39 5.96 -3.52 -14.88
N ALA A 40 6.64 -4.34 -14.07
CA ALA A 40 7.08 -5.67 -14.46
C ALA A 40 5.91 -6.66 -14.60
N HIS A 41 4.85 -6.50 -13.81
CA HIS A 41 3.74 -7.45 -13.69
C HIS A 41 2.35 -6.79 -13.74
N PRO A 42 2.02 -5.99 -14.78
CA PRO A 42 0.85 -5.12 -14.79
C PRO A 42 -0.50 -5.87 -14.81
N GLY A 43 -0.51 -7.12 -15.32
CA GLY A 43 -1.71 -7.96 -15.36
C GLY A 43 -1.89 -8.86 -14.14
N GLU A 44 -0.89 -8.93 -13.24
CA GLU A 44 -0.92 -9.82 -12.09
C GLU A 44 -1.45 -9.14 -10.84
N TRP A 45 -1.32 -7.81 -10.74
CA TRP A 45 -1.83 -7.05 -9.61
C TRP A 45 -3.36 -7.06 -9.56
N GLU A 46 -3.94 -7.29 -8.39
CA GLU A 46 -5.39 -7.26 -8.20
C GLU A 46 -5.98 -5.87 -8.50
N ASN A 47 -5.23 -4.82 -8.12
CA ASN A 47 -5.60 -3.41 -8.29
C ASN A 47 -4.59 -2.67 -9.18
N SER A 48 -4.46 -3.11 -10.43
CA SER A 48 -3.40 -2.68 -11.36
C SER A 48 -3.57 -1.30 -12.01
N ASN A 49 -4.70 -0.61 -11.78
CA ASN A 49 -4.91 0.76 -12.26
C ASN A 49 -5.20 1.71 -11.09
N LEU A 50 -4.99 3.01 -11.33
CA LEU A 50 -5.07 4.02 -10.27
C LEU A 50 -6.45 4.08 -9.60
N GLU A 51 -7.54 3.97 -10.36
CA GLU A 51 -8.91 3.98 -9.82
C GLU A 51 -9.11 2.84 -8.81
N ARG A 52 -8.81 1.61 -9.21
CA ARG A 52 -8.91 0.42 -8.34
C ARG A 52 -7.95 0.47 -7.17
N PHE A 53 -6.74 0.98 -7.39
CA PHE A 53 -5.74 1.12 -6.34
C PHE A 53 -6.21 2.09 -5.25
N LEU A 54 -6.78 3.24 -5.64
CA LEU A 54 -7.30 4.23 -4.69
C LEU A 54 -8.53 3.72 -3.94
N ASP A 55 -9.43 2.99 -4.61
CA ASP A 55 -10.59 2.35 -3.97
C ASP A 55 -10.14 1.29 -2.94
N ALA A 56 -9.22 0.42 -3.32
CA ALA A 56 -8.64 -0.58 -2.41
C ALA A 56 -7.88 0.06 -1.24
N LEU A 57 -7.13 1.15 -1.48
CA LEU A 57 -6.43 1.89 -0.44
C LEU A 57 -7.41 2.47 0.59
N ALA A 58 -8.52 3.06 0.15
CA ALA A 58 -9.55 3.58 1.05
C ALA A 58 -10.15 2.46 1.91
N ALA A 59 -10.52 1.33 1.29
CA ALA A 59 -11.04 0.17 2.02
C ALA A 59 -10.04 -0.39 3.04
N VAL A 60 -8.75 -0.43 2.70
CA VAL A 60 -7.68 -0.84 3.62
C VAL A 60 -7.60 0.11 4.81
N LEU A 61 -7.56 1.42 4.60
CA LEU A 61 -7.49 2.43 5.66
C LEU A 61 -8.68 2.34 6.62
N GLU A 62 -9.90 2.16 6.10
CA GLU A 62 -11.11 1.96 6.91
C GLU A 62 -11.09 0.65 7.72
N SER A 63 -10.33 -0.34 7.26
CA SER A 63 -10.20 -1.64 7.91
C SER A 63 -9.15 -1.67 9.03
N LEU A 64 -8.20 -0.72 9.08
CA LEU A 64 -7.07 -0.72 10.03
C LEU A 64 -7.51 -0.91 11.50
N PRO A 65 -8.56 -0.25 12.02
CA PRO A 65 -8.98 -0.46 13.40
C PRO A 65 -9.44 -1.89 13.71
N ARG A 66 -9.83 -2.65 12.68
CA ARG A 66 -10.35 -4.02 12.77
C ARG A 66 -9.32 -5.07 12.29
N ASN A 67 -8.19 -4.65 11.72
CA ASN A 67 -7.21 -5.53 11.11
C ASN A 67 -5.81 -5.36 11.73
N PRO A 68 -5.52 -6.05 12.86
CA PRO A 68 -4.25 -5.96 13.57
C PRO A 68 -3.07 -6.58 12.80
N GLY A 69 -3.28 -7.15 11.62
CA GLY A 69 -2.20 -7.60 10.72
C GLY A 69 -1.60 -6.47 9.88
N LEU A 70 -2.31 -5.35 9.72
CA LEU A 70 -1.89 -4.17 8.94
C LEU A 70 -1.51 -2.98 9.82
N SER A 71 -1.64 -3.12 11.13
CA SER A 71 -1.24 -2.12 12.12
C SER A 71 -0.67 -2.85 13.32
N ASN A 72 0.45 -2.37 13.87
CA ASN A 72 0.91 -2.90 15.14
C ASN A 72 -0.18 -2.66 16.19
N ARG A 73 -0.51 -3.69 16.99
CA ARG A 73 -1.58 -3.64 18.00
C ARG A 73 -1.48 -2.46 18.98
N ASP A 74 -0.28 -1.90 19.13
CA ASP A 74 0.03 -0.79 20.03
C ASP A 74 0.22 0.55 19.30
N GLN A 75 -0.06 0.62 17.99
CA GLN A 75 0.13 1.82 17.21
C GLN A 75 -1.06 2.77 17.43
N ASP A 76 -0.76 3.96 17.95
CA ASP A 76 -1.75 5.02 18.11
C ASP A 76 -2.22 5.51 16.73
N LEU A 77 -3.44 5.12 16.36
CA LEU A 77 -4.08 5.53 15.10
C LEU A 77 -4.59 6.98 15.13
N THR A 78 -4.31 7.77 16.17
CA THR A 78 -4.76 9.17 16.29
C THR A 78 -3.68 10.21 15.98
N GLY A 79 -2.49 9.78 15.57
CA GLY A 79 -1.33 10.65 15.38
C GLY A 79 -1.38 11.57 14.14
N PRO A 80 -0.58 12.66 14.13
CA PRO A 80 -0.45 13.59 12.99
C PRO A 80 0.12 12.93 11.72
N ALA A 81 0.62 11.70 11.82
CA ALA A 81 1.13 10.91 10.70
C ALA A 81 0.06 10.70 9.60
N TRP A 82 -1.22 10.56 9.95
CA TRP A 82 -2.29 10.38 8.96
C TRP A 82 -2.50 11.62 8.09
N GLN A 83 -2.29 12.82 8.66
CA GLN A 83 -2.36 14.07 7.90
C GLN A 83 -1.21 14.15 6.89
N VAL A 84 -0.02 13.67 7.25
CA VAL A 84 1.13 13.58 6.33
C VAL A 84 0.85 12.59 5.20
N ILE A 85 0.29 11.42 5.50
CA ILE A 85 -0.09 10.42 4.49
C ILE A 85 -1.13 10.99 3.53
N ALA A 86 -2.21 11.58 4.05
CA ALA A 86 -3.24 12.20 3.23
C ALA A 86 -2.68 13.36 2.37
N GLY A 87 -1.83 14.21 2.95
CA GLY A 87 -1.17 15.29 2.24
C GLY A 87 -0.24 14.79 1.12
N ALA A 88 0.48 13.70 1.35
CA ALA A 88 1.34 13.08 0.34
C ALA A 88 0.51 12.48 -0.82
N LEU A 89 -0.60 11.80 -0.54
CA LEU A 89 -1.51 11.26 -1.56
C LEU A 89 -2.12 12.38 -2.43
N VAL A 90 -2.59 13.46 -1.79
CA VAL A 90 -3.10 14.63 -2.52
C VAL A 90 -1.99 15.27 -3.33
N GLY A 91 -0.81 15.48 -2.75
CA GLY A 91 0.35 16.04 -3.45
C GLY A 91 0.74 15.24 -4.69
N ALA A 92 0.77 13.91 -4.60
CA ALA A 92 1.09 13.02 -5.72
C ALA A 92 0.13 13.15 -6.91
N SER A 93 -1.10 13.63 -6.70
CA SER A 93 -2.06 13.84 -7.80
C SER A 93 -1.74 15.06 -8.68
N GLY A 94 -0.92 16.00 -8.20
CA GLY A 94 -0.59 17.25 -8.91
C GLY A 94 0.90 17.59 -8.94
N TYR A 95 1.77 16.66 -8.52
CA TYR A 95 3.22 16.81 -8.56
C TYR A 95 3.73 16.46 -9.96
N GLU A 96 4.45 17.39 -10.62
CA GLU A 96 5.10 17.20 -11.94
C GLU A 96 6.58 16.82 -11.82
#